data_AF-A0A8I2G307-F1
#
_entry.id   AF-A0A8I2G307-F1
#
_cell.length_a   1.000
_cell.length_b   1.000
_cell.length_c   1.000
_cell.angle_alpha   90.00
_cell.angle_beta   90.00
_cell.angle_gamma   90.00
#
_symmetry.space_group_name_H-M   'P 1'
#
loop_
_entity.id
_entity.type
_entity.pdbx_description
1 polymer ?
#
loop_
_entity_poly.entity_id
_entity_poly.type
_entity_poly.pdbx_seq_one_letter_code
_entity_poly.pdbx_strand_id
1 'polypeptide(L)'
;MNANVIAHTPASIYGMLFASFPDIDFFIDPQTYIVQFDPIKYYSSEKIKNGTKVTLLKNSVHTLLSEYGEPVSTIINDMERLYPPDLKNSIDELTRNVINFQKYFLVNSYESKKTEDGYDDYSDHEEYEEKIIEPKYLIPPYFFLSLDEEDWLQLNIRSIRKALKLEKPEKIAPEIVMEKQIFFSESHMNDIAKAYNSIDGIETLFIWIDDFDETGVSAGYLKKLIRFLEKFENKKIINLYGGYFSLILCKEGILKGFCHGPGYGEHRGVKPVGGGIPKAQYYLPHLSKRIKFEGFLKSLFGRDWLPGNSSLEDIYTIVDTAILRQRNIGIFDPSALFRIRESLDRLILYIVNKDILPEDIEQYGKKVSKLIGGRNVWNTEFISLNWDYLVERILIDLGYWIDYGIPLERTYTHNKRGPTILVLKPHGSLNWKLCPICEKIYAFMEHENIFQCANCQAIYETKKEIIEVLQTLDVNFNSGLLPLLVSPTFLKVQSVPQLNIIMQEIYFHLSNADELIFIGYSLPISDHDIRELLIKAYSIKPKIKVNVILKSSSDTEKTELTHHYSSIFDDSVLNFHWDGF
;
A
#
# COMPACT_ATOMS: atom_id res chain seq x y z
N MET A 1 11.23 -4.39 13.15
CA MET A 1 10.05 -3.52 13.00
C MET A 1 9.88 -2.62 14.21
N ASN A 2 9.55 -1.35 14.04
CA ASN A 2 9.14 -0.48 15.16
C ASN A 2 7.62 -0.65 15.38
N ALA A 3 7.20 -1.10 16.56
CA ALA A 3 5.81 -1.42 16.89
C ALA A 3 5.07 -0.31 17.68
N ASN A 4 5.45 0.97 17.54
CA ASN A 4 4.84 2.10 18.27
C ASN A 4 3.31 2.25 18.13
N VAL A 5 2.68 1.65 17.12
CA VAL A 5 1.22 1.60 16.96
C VAL A 5 0.54 0.80 18.09
N ILE A 6 1.32 0.03 18.86
CA ILE A 6 0.86 -0.69 20.05
C ILE A 6 0.09 0.19 21.04
N ALA A 7 0.47 1.46 21.21
CA ALA A 7 -0.22 2.38 22.12
C ALA A 7 -1.64 2.75 21.65
N HIS A 8 -2.02 2.39 20.42
CA HIS A 8 -3.35 2.63 19.86
C HIS A 8 -4.20 1.35 19.82
N THR A 9 -3.63 0.23 19.38
CA THR A 9 -4.36 -1.03 19.13
C THR A 9 -3.51 -2.25 19.50
N PRO A 10 -3.23 -2.48 20.79
CA PRO A 10 -2.23 -3.47 21.22
C PRO A 10 -2.60 -4.91 20.82
N ALA A 11 -3.85 -5.33 21.00
CA ALA A 11 -4.29 -6.68 20.65
C ALA A 11 -4.21 -6.97 19.14
N SER A 12 -4.60 -6.01 18.29
CA SER A 12 -4.49 -6.16 16.83
C SER A 12 -3.03 -6.25 16.37
N ILE A 13 -2.13 -5.49 17.02
CA ILE A 13 -0.70 -5.56 16.73
C ILE A 13 -0.10 -6.90 17.21
N TYR A 14 -0.52 -7.41 18.37
CA TYR A 14 -0.11 -8.75 18.82
C TYR A 14 -0.54 -9.83 17.83
N GLY A 15 -1.81 -9.83 17.42
CA GLY A 15 -2.32 -10.76 16.41
C GLY A 15 -1.58 -10.66 15.08
N MET A 16 -1.30 -9.44 14.59
CA MET A 16 -0.53 -9.24 13.36
C MET A 16 0.91 -9.74 13.48
N LEU A 17 1.60 -9.43 14.58
CA LEU A 17 2.96 -9.92 14.85
C LEU A 17 3.00 -11.45 14.92
N PHE A 18 2.04 -12.05 15.59
CA PHE A 18 1.95 -13.49 15.79
C PHE A 18 1.56 -14.25 14.52
N ALA A 19 0.45 -13.86 13.88
CA ALA A 19 -0.12 -14.61 12.75
C ALA A 19 0.57 -14.31 11.43
N SER A 20 0.99 -13.05 11.20
CA SER A 20 1.50 -12.63 9.89
C SER A 20 3.03 -12.52 9.83
N PHE A 21 3.69 -12.32 10.97
CA PHE A 21 5.13 -12.04 11.02
C PHE A 21 5.88 -12.73 12.19
N PRO A 22 5.71 -14.06 12.40
CA PRO A 22 6.22 -14.76 13.58
C PRO A 22 7.75 -14.74 13.73
N ASP A 23 8.48 -14.51 12.63
CA ASP A 23 9.95 -14.49 12.60
C ASP A 23 10.54 -13.07 12.49
N ILE A 24 9.71 -12.01 12.57
CA ILE A 24 10.19 -10.63 12.46
C ILE A 24 10.54 -10.07 13.83
N ASP A 25 11.82 -9.74 14.01
CA ASP A 25 12.30 -8.97 15.15
C ASP A 25 11.60 -7.60 15.24
N PHE A 26 11.13 -7.24 16.43
CA PHE A 26 10.53 -5.94 16.69
C PHE A 26 11.08 -5.27 17.96
N PHE A 27 10.80 -3.98 18.09
CA PHE A 27 11.03 -3.18 19.29
C PHE A 27 9.89 -2.17 19.42
N ILE A 28 9.74 -1.60 20.62
CA ILE A 28 8.78 -0.54 20.92
C ILE A 28 9.59 0.67 21.34
N ASP A 29 9.48 1.78 20.60
CA ASP A 29 10.12 3.03 20.98
C ASP A 29 9.27 3.72 22.07
N PRO A 30 9.84 3.95 23.26
CA PRO A 30 9.09 4.47 24.41
C PRO A 30 8.76 5.97 24.31
N GLN A 31 9.31 6.69 23.33
CA GLN A 31 9.03 8.11 23.08
C GLN A 31 9.17 9.00 24.34
N THR A 32 10.11 8.69 25.23
CA THR A 32 10.27 9.43 26.50
C THR A 32 10.67 10.88 26.32
N TYR A 33 11.23 11.24 25.16
CA TYR A 33 11.58 12.61 24.80
C TYR A 33 10.39 13.58 24.84
N ILE A 34 9.15 13.08 24.70
CA ILE A 34 7.95 13.91 24.64
C ILE A 34 7.76 14.75 25.91
N VAL A 35 8.26 14.27 27.06
CA VAL A 35 8.13 14.96 28.35
C VAL A 35 8.84 16.31 28.37
N GLN A 36 9.80 16.54 27.48
CA GLN A 36 10.56 17.80 27.38
C GLN A 36 9.79 18.91 26.69
N PHE A 37 8.70 18.58 26.00
CA PHE A 37 7.98 19.51 25.15
C PHE A 37 6.62 19.88 25.70
N ASP A 38 6.20 21.10 25.37
CA ASP A 38 4.90 21.64 25.70
C ASP A 38 3.76 20.69 25.26
N PRO A 39 3.01 20.10 26.21
CA PRO A 39 1.92 19.17 25.93
C PRO A 39 0.80 19.78 25.10
N ILE A 40 0.44 21.02 25.41
CA ILE A 40 -0.64 21.76 24.75
C ILE A 40 -0.28 21.94 23.28
N LYS A 41 0.95 22.39 23.00
CA LYS A 41 1.37 22.71 21.64
C LYS A 41 1.62 21.48 20.75
N TYR A 42 2.19 20.40 21.29
CA TYR A 42 2.77 19.35 20.44
C TYR A 42 2.05 17.99 20.49
N TYR A 43 1.25 17.71 21.52
CA TYR A 43 0.58 16.41 21.66
C TYR A 43 -0.78 16.45 22.37
N SER A 44 -1.46 17.58 22.32
CA SER A 44 -2.85 17.70 22.73
C SER A 44 -3.79 17.96 21.54
N SER A 45 -5.09 17.83 21.78
CA SER A 45 -6.15 18.15 20.83
C SER A 45 -7.33 18.78 21.58
N GLU A 46 -7.99 19.76 20.97
CA GLU A 46 -9.25 20.29 21.48
C GLU A 46 -10.38 19.29 21.21
N LYS A 47 -11.13 18.92 22.24
CA LYS A 47 -12.38 18.17 22.12
C LYS A 47 -13.53 18.98 22.73
N ILE A 48 -14.73 18.84 22.16
CA ILE A 48 -15.95 19.43 22.71
C ILE A 48 -16.54 18.42 23.69
N LYS A 49 -16.64 18.79 24.97
CA LYS A 49 -17.31 17.98 26.00
C LYS A 49 -18.35 18.85 26.68
N ASN A 50 -19.62 18.45 26.63
CA ASN A 50 -20.76 19.19 27.18
C ASN A 50 -20.83 20.67 26.72
N GLY A 51 -20.50 20.94 25.45
CA GLY A 51 -20.53 22.30 24.88
C GLY A 51 -19.34 23.20 25.25
N THR A 52 -18.40 22.73 26.08
CA THR A 52 -17.15 23.44 26.40
C THR A 52 -15.97 22.81 25.67
N LYS A 53 -15.04 23.65 25.19
CA LYS A 53 -13.76 23.18 24.63
C LYS A 53 -12.85 22.74 25.76
N VAL A 54 -12.37 21.51 25.68
CA VAL A 54 -11.40 20.93 26.62
C VAL A 54 -10.19 20.45 25.84
N THR A 55 -9.01 20.84 26.27
CA THR A 55 -7.74 20.35 25.72
C THR A 55 -7.38 19.04 26.38
N LEU A 56 -7.20 17.98 25.58
CA LEU A 56 -6.85 16.65 26.07
C LEU A 56 -5.63 16.13 25.32
N LEU A 57 -4.79 15.38 26.01
CA LEU A 57 -3.67 14.66 25.40
C LEU A 57 -4.17 13.69 24.32
N LYS A 58 -3.37 13.49 23.27
CA LYS A 58 -3.61 12.42 22.30
C LYS A 58 -3.63 11.06 23.03
N ASN A 59 -4.57 10.19 22.67
CA ASN A 59 -4.79 8.92 23.37
C ASN A 59 -3.53 8.06 23.50
N SER A 60 -2.69 7.98 22.47
CA SER A 60 -1.43 7.22 22.53
C SER A 60 -0.43 7.80 23.53
N VAL A 61 -0.33 9.13 23.59
CA VAL A 61 0.54 9.80 24.56
C VAL A 61 0.01 9.61 25.98
N HIS A 62 -1.30 9.76 26.19
CA HIS A 62 -1.91 9.48 27.49
C HIS A 62 -1.61 8.04 27.95
N THR A 63 -1.73 7.06 27.05
CA THR A 63 -1.45 5.65 27.35
C THR A 63 -0.01 5.45 27.78
N LEU A 64 0.96 5.98 27.02
CA LEU A 64 2.38 5.90 27.37
C LEU A 64 2.70 6.54 28.72
N LEU A 65 2.26 7.78 28.94
CA LEU A 65 2.55 8.52 30.17
C LEU A 65 1.92 7.85 31.40
N SER A 66 0.77 7.17 31.25
CA SER A 66 0.11 6.45 32.34
C SER A 66 0.95 5.27 32.84
N GLU A 67 1.73 4.65 31.96
CA GLU A 67 2.58 3.50 32.28
C GLU A 67 3.93 3.92 32.91
N TYR A 68 4.32 5.19 32.79
CA TYR A 68 5.64 5.68 33.20
C TYR A 68 5.71 6.15 34.66
N GLY A 69 4.57 6.43 35.28
CA GLY A 69 4.47 6.82 36.68
C GLY A 69 5.02 8.22 36.99
N GLU A 70 5.20 8.54 38.27
CA GLU A 70 5.65 9.86 38.72
C GLU A 70 7.15 10.09 38.42
N PRO A 71 7.57 11.33 38.07
CA PRO A 71 6.78 12.55 37.90
C PRO A 71 6.18 12.68 36.49
N VAL A 72 6.29 11.67 35.62
CA VAL A 72 5.80 11.76 34.24
C VAL A 72 4.27 11.83 34.19
N SER A 73 3.57 11.20 35.13
CA SER A 73 2.12 11.31 35.29
C SER A 73 1.64 12.72 35.65
N THR A 74 2.48 13.60 36.20
CA THR A 74 2.06 15.00 36.45
C THR A 74 1.75 15.73 35.15
N ILE A 75 2.37 15.36 34.02
CA ILE A 75 2.07 15.92 32.69
C ILE A 75 0.59 15.70 32.33
N ILE A 76 0.01 14.56 32.72
CA ILE A 76 -1.40 14.24 32.47
C ILE A 76 -2.32 15.18 33.27
N ASN A 77 -1.90 15.52 34.49
CA ASN A 77 -2.70 16.31 35.43
C ASN A 77 -2.55 17.82 35.19
N ASP A 78 -1.32 18.27 35.01
CA ASP A 78 -0.93 19.68 35.05
C ASP A 78 -0.68 20.26 33.65
N MET A 79 -0.56 19.42 32.62
CA MET A 79 -0.27 19.84 31.23
C MET A 79 1.03 20.65 31.08
N GLU A 80 1.99 20.44 31.99
CA GLU A 80 3.30 21.05 31.97
C GLU A 80 4.38 20.07 31.52
N ARG A 81 5.43 20.59 30.87
CA ARG A 81 6.61 19.79 30.51
C ARG A 81 7.53 19.59 31.71
N LEU A 82 8.42 18.60 31.64
CA LEU A 82 9.44 18.34 32.64
C LEU A 82 10.81 18.91 32.24
N TYR A 83 11.61 19.23 33.25
CA TYR A 83 13.00 19.66 33.15
C TYR A 83 13.93 18.63 33.82
N PRO A 84 15.25 18.66 33.54
CA PRO A 84 16.18 17.70 34.12
C PRO A 84 16.15 17.59 35.66
N PRO A 85 15.99 18.69 36.43
CA PRO A 85 15.87 18.61 37.89
C PRO A 85 14.70 17.75 38.38
N ASP A 86 13.57 17.77 37.67
CA ASP A 86 12.35 17.04 38.04
C ASP A 86 12.57 15.52 37.95
N LEU A 87 13.41 15.09 37.02
CA LEU A 87 13.70 13.69 36.73
C LEU A 87 14.92 13.15 37.48
N LYS A 88 15.76 14.02 38.06
CA LYS A 88 17.06 13.62 38.63
C LYS A 88 16.95 12.54 39.71
N ASN A 89 15.91 12.55 40.52
CA ASN A 89 15.72 11.56 41.59
C ASN A 89 14.83 10.37 41.19
N SER A 90 14.04 10.52 40.12
CA SER A 90 13.05 9.54 39.65
C SER A 90 13.48 8.76 38.40
N ILE A 91 14.58 9.15 37.74
CA ILE A 91 15.04 8.53 36.48
C ILE A 91 15.26 7.02 36.58
N ASP A 92 15.71 6.53 37.74
CA ASP A 92 15.92 5.09 37.98
C ASP A 92 14.59 4.31 38.02
N GLU A 93 13.54 4.94 38.54
CA GLU A 93 12.18 4.39 38.60
C GLU A 93 11.50 4.49 37.24
N LEU A 94 11.58 5.65 36.59
CA LEU A 94 11.12 5.85 35.22
C LEU A 94 11.74 4.82 34.26
N THR A 95 13.05 4.56 34.38
CA THR A 95 13.73 3.54 33.58
C THR A 95 13.12 2.16 33.79
N ARG A 96 12.80 1.78 35.03
CA ARG A 96 12.17 0.49 35.31
C ARG A 96 10.78 0.41 34.67
N ASN A 97 9.99 1.46 34.79
CA ASN A 97 8.63 1.51 34.26
C ASN A 97 8.63 1.45 32.72
N VAL A 98 9.53 2.20 32.07
CA VAL A 98 9.71 2.20 30.60
C VAL A 98 10.16 0.83 30.07
N ILE A 99 11.06 0.14 30.78
CA ILE A 99 11.49 -1.22 30.41
C ILE A 99 10.34 -2.22 30.60
N ASN A 100 9.60 -2.13 31.70
CA ASN A 100 8.45 -3.00 31.97
C ASN A 100 7.33 -2.80 30.94
N PHE A 101 7.03 -1.56 30.56
CA PHE A 101 6.07 -1.23 29.52
C PHE A 101 6.39 -1.98 28.22
N GLN A 102 7.63 -1.88 27.74
CA GLN A 102 8.04 -2.55 26.49
C GLN A 102 7.94 -4.07 26.56
N LYS A 103 8.17 -4.68 27.73
CA LYS A 103 8.12 -6.13 27.90
C LYS A 103 6.71 -6.68 28.02
N TYR A 104 5.84 -6.01 28.79
CA TYR A 104 4.61 -6.62 29.29
C TYR A 104 3.33 -5.99 28.74
N PHE A 105 3.37 -4.74 28.26
CA PHE A 105 2.16 -4.03 27.84
C PHE A 105 1.40 -4.74 26.72
N LEU A 106 2.13 -5.26 25.71
CA LEU A 106 1.53 -5.97 24.57
C LEU A 106 0.79 -7.24 25.01
N VAL A 107 1.48 -8.07 25.80
CA VAL A 107 0.98 -9.38 26.26
C VAL A 107 -0.21 -9.17 27.19
N ASN A 108 -0.08 -8.30 28.19
CA ASN A 108 -1.15 -8.02 29.15
C ASN A 108 -2.40 -7.46 28.46
N SER A 109 -2.23 -6.58 27.47
CA SER A 109 -3.35 -6.00 26.71
C SER A 109 -4.06 -7.01 25.81
N TYR A 110 -3.34 -8.03 25.33
CA TYR A 110 -3.93 -9.11 24.55
C TYR A 110 -4.70 -10.07 25.45
N GLU A 111 -4.09 -10.50 26.56
CA GLU A 111 -4.72 -11.40 27.54
C GLU A 111 -6.01 -10.80 28.12
N SER A 112 -6.01 -9.51 28.48
CA SER A 112 -7.21 -8.85 29.02
C SER A 112 -8.38 -8.84 28.03
N LYS A 113 -8.10 -8.68 26.73
CA LYS A 113 -9.15 -8.69 25.69
C LYS A 113 -9.65 -10.10 25.37
N LYS A 114 -8.78 -11.12 25.44
CA LYS A 114 -9.18 -12.53 25.33
C LYS A 114 -10.23 -12.88 26.41
N THR A 115 -10.13 -12.29 27.59
CA THR A 115 -11.07 -12.51 28.70
C THR A 115 -12.37 -11.69 28.63
N GLU A 116 -12.36 -10.50 28.01
CA GLU A 116 -13.54 -9.61 27.96
C GLU A 116 -14.51 -9.92 26.82
N ASP A 117 -14.01 -10.17 25.62
CA ASP A 117 -14.88 -10.18 24.43
C ASP A 117 -15.34 -11.59 23.99
N GLY A 118 -14.86 -12.68 24.61
CA GLY A 118 -15.22 -14.04 24.20
C GLY A 118 -14.89 -14.37 22.73
N TYR A 119 -13.96 -13.61 22.11
CA TYR A 119 -13.54 -13.80 20.73
C TYR A 119 -12.62 -15.03 20.62
N ASP A 120 -13.23 -16.16 20.30
CA ASP A 120 -12.58 -17.38 19.82
C ASP A 120 -12.33 -17.36 18.29
N ASP A 121 -12.33 -16.18 17.65
CA ASP A 121 -12.34 -16.04 16.19
C ASP A 121 -10.95 -16.13 15.52
N TYR A 122 -9.92 -16.52 16.28
CA TYR A 122 -8.59 -16.88 15.77
C TYR A 122 -8.19 -18.32 16.15
N SER A 123 -9.15 -19.13 16.62
CA SER A 123 -8.89 -20.48 17.16
C SER A 123 -8.92 -21.62 16.13
N ASP A 124 -9.12 -21.34 14.84
CA ASP A 124 -9.06 -22.35 13.77
C ASP A 124 -7.63 -22.82 13.42
N HIS A 125 -6.62 -22.41 14.18
CA HIS A 125 -5.27 -22.94 14.07
C HIS A 125 -4.99 -23.94 15.20
N GLU A 126 -4.96 -25.22 14.81
CA GLU A 126 -4.49 -26.37 15.58
C GLU A 126 -3.36 -26.03 16.57
N GLU A 127 -3.46 -26.54 17.81
CA GLU A 127 -2.42 -26.66 18.84
C GLU A 127 -1.02 -26.10 18.51
N TYR A 128 -0.89 -24.77 18.36
CA TYR A 128 0.39 -24.09 18.41
C TYR A 128 0.67 -23.73 19.86
N GLU A 129 1.75 -24.27 20.43
CA GLU A 129 2.30 -23.81 21.71
C GLU A 129 2.33 -22.27 21.70
N GLU A 130 1.66 -21.61 22.67
CA GLU A 130 1.58 -20.14 22.76
C GLU A 130 2.99 -19.55 22.87
N LYS A 131 3.58 -19.19 21.73
CA LYS A 131 4.90 -18.58 21.66
C LYS A 131 4.78 -17.13 22.10
N ILE A 132 5.18 -16.84 23.33
CA ILE A 132 5.25 -15.47 23.86
C ILE A 132 6.20 -14.65 23.00
N ILE A 133 5.68 -13.60 22.36
CA ILE A 133 6.45 -12.70 21.52
C ILE A 133 7.12 -11.64 22.40
N GLU A 134 8.46 -11.62 22.41
CA GLU A 134 9.25 -10.62 23.14
C GLU A 134 9.96 -9.64 22.19
N PRO A 135 10.10 -8.36 22.57
CA PRO A 135 10.90 -7.41 21.80
C PRO A 135 12.36 -7.87 21.76
N LYS A 136 12.99 -7.69 20.59
CA LYS A 136 14.42 -7.95 20.40
C LYS A 136 15.27 -6.96 21.20
N TYR A 137 14.88 -5.70 21.15
CA TYR A 137 15.57 -4.61 21.84
C TYR A 137 14.62 -3.88 22.77
N LEU A 138 15.17 -3.50 23.91
CA LEU A 138 14.57 -2.64 24.92
C LEU A 138 15.33 -1.32 24.91
N ILE A 139 14.59 -0.23 24.73
CA ILE A 139 15.14 1.11 24.60
C ILE A 139 14.99 1.80 25.97
N PRO A 140 16.09 2.15 26.67
CA PRO A 140 16.03 2.93 27.90
C PRO A 140 15.44 4.33 27.63
N PRO A 141 14.94 5.02 28.67
CA PRO A 141 14.52 6.41 28.52
C PRO A 141 15.61 7.26 27.86
N TYR A 142 15.23 7.95 26.79
CA TYR A 142 16.04 8.89 26.06
C TYR A 142 15.33 10.25 25.96
N PHE A 143 16.13 11.30 25.86
CA PHE A 143 15.73 12.69 25.77
C PHE A 143 16.44 13.36 24.61
N PHE A 144 15.72 14.26 23.96
CA PHE A 144 16.14 15.10 22.85
C PHE A 144 17.35 15.97 23.24
N LEU A 145 18.39 15.92 22.42
CA LEU A 145 19.63 16.66 22.61
C LEU A 145 19.68 17.88 21.67
N SER A 146 19.90 19.05 22.26
CA SER A 146 20.12 20.32 21.56
C SER A 146 21.47 20.93 21.97
N LEU A 147 21.91 21.99 21.28
CA LEU A 147 23.18 22.69 21.57
C LEU A 147 23.26 23.29 22.98
N ASP A 148 22.14 23.49 23.68
CA ASP A 148 22.10 24.21 24.96
C ASP A 148 21.78 23.31 26.18
N GLU A 149 21.70 21.99 26.01
CA GLU A 149 21.10 21.11 27.03
C GLU A 149 21.95 19.87 27.42
N GLU A 150 23.11 20.09 28.06
CA GLU A 150 24.00 19.01 28.52
C GLU A 150 23.37 18.07 29.59
N ASP A 151 22.44 18.57 30.40
CA ASP A 151 21.83 17.81 31.49
C ASP A 151 20.97 16.63 30.98
N TRP A 152 20.34 16.77 29.80
CA TRP A 152 19.58 15.68 29.18
C TRP A 152 20.48 14.51 28.76
N LEU A 153 21.70 14.79 28.28
CA LEU A 153 22.68 13.76 27.96
C LEU A 153 23.04 12.95 29.22
N GLN A 154 23.22 13.61 30.36
CA GLN A 154 23.53 12.90 31.61
C GLN A 154 22.39 11.99 32.08
N LEU A 155 21.13 12.43 31.91
CA LEU A 155 19.97 11.60 32.19
C LEU A 155 19.88 10.40 31.25
N ASN A 156 20.12 10.58 29.94
CA ASN A 156 20.19 9.47 28.97
C ASN A 156 21.21 8.41 29.42
N ILE A 157 22.42 8.83 29.76
CA ILE A 157 23.50 7.91 30.19
C ILE A 157 23.12 7.19 31.50
N ARG A 158 22.48 7.89 32.45
CA ARG A 158 22.01 7.28 33.69
C ARG A 158 20.92 6.23 33.45
N SER A 159 19.96 6.51 32.57
CA SER A 159 18.93 5.57 32.14
C SER A 159 19.53 4.29 31.56
N ILE A 160 20.53 4.41 30.68
CA ILE A 160 21.21 3.25 30.08
C ILE A 160 21.90 2.41 31.16
N ARG A 161 22.66 3.03 32.06
CA ARG A 161 23.32 2.32 33.17
C ARG A 161 22.33 1.62 34.09
N LYS A 162 21.14 2.20 34.29
CA LYS A 162 20.07 1.56 35.05
C LYS A 162 19.47 0.38 34.29
N ALA A 163 19.18 0.52 33.00
CA ALA A 163 18.64 -0.54 32.17
C ALA A 163 19.58 -1.76 32.11
N LEU A 164 20.89 -1.55 32.03
CA LEU A 164 21.90 -2.61 32.11
C LEU A 164 21.94 -3.38 33.45
N LYS A 165 21.35 -2.82 34.51
CA LYS A 165 21.17 -3.53 35.80
C LYS A 165 19.85 -4.31 35.85
N LEU A 166 18.91 -4.01 34.96
CA LEU A 166 17.58 -4.63 34.90
C LEU A 166 17.54 -5.78 33.91
N GLU A 167 18.29 -5.69 32.82
CA GLU A 167 18.24 -6.62 31.70
C GLU A 167 19.62 -6.93 31.13
N LYS A 168 19.70 -7.99 30.32
CA LYS A 168 20.96 -8.40 29.70
C LYS A 168 21.45 -7.35 28.69
N PRO A 169 22.77 -7.08 28.60
CA PRO A 169 23.30 -6.05 27.71
C PRO A 169 22.88 -6.21 26.24
N GLU A 170 22.80 -7.44 25.74
CA GLU A 170 22.38 -7.75 24.37
C GLU A 170 20.93 -7.37 24.04
N LYS A 171 20.07 -7.21 25.05
CA LYS A 171 18.69 -6.74 24.90
C LYS A 171 18.60 -5.21 24.93
N ILE A 172 19.60 -4.50 25.42
CA ILE A 172 19.55 -3.03 25.55
C ILE A 172 20.11 -2.36 24.30
N ALA A 173 19.28 -1.52 23.65
CA ALA A 173 19.71 -0.71 22.51
C ALA A 173 19.31 0.76 22.74
N PRO A 174 20.23 1.60 23.26
CA PRO A 174 19.97 3.02 23.50
C PRO A 174 19.67 3.79 22.22
N GLU A 175 18.82 4.80 22.33
CA GLU A 175 18.46 5.70 21.23
C GLU A 175 19.04 7.10 21.45
N ILE A 176 19.72 7.63 20.44
CA ILE A 176 20.24 9.00 20.40
C ILE A 176 19.30 9.83 19.55
N VAL A 177 18.60 10.80 20.17
CA VAL A 177 17.73 11.73 19.46
C VAL A 177 18.26 13.14 19.61
N MET A 178 18.50 13.83 18.49
CA MET A 178 19.21 15.11 18.51
C MET A 178 18.81 16.03 17.36
N GLU A 179 19.01 17.33 17.55
CA GLU A 179 18.84 18.32 16.48
C GLU A 179 20.00 18.27 15.47
N LYS A 180 19.70 18.53 14.20
CA LYS A 180 20.71 18.52 13.12
C LYS A 180 21.79 19.60 13.26
N GLN A 181 21.54 20.67 14.02
CA GLN A 181 22.47 21.78 14.24
C GLN A 181 23.72 21.35 15.02
N ILE A 182 23.63 20.30 15.83
CA ILE A 182 24.78 19.74 16.55
C ILE A 182 25.90 19.30 15.59
N PHE A 183 25.59 18.96 14.33
CA PHE A 183 26.61 18.65 13.32
C PHE A 183 27.60 19.79 13.03
N PHE A 184 27.24 21.04 13.36
CA PHE A 184 28.14 22.19 13.24
C PHE A 184 29.00 22.44 14.47
N SER A 185 28.78 21.70 15.57
CA SER A 185 29.61 21.76 16.77
C SER A 185 30.38 20.46 16.98
N GLU A 186 31.67 20.49 16.67
CA GLU A 186 32.53 19.31 16.82
C GLU A 186 32.67 18.89 18.29
N SER A 187 32.62 19.84 19.23
CA SER A 187 32.61 19.54 20.67
C SER A 187 31.41 18.69 21.05
N HIS A 188 30.19 19.16 20.76
CA HIS A 188 28.96 18.44 21.10
C HIS A 188 28.90 17.04 20.45
N MET A 189 29.32 16.90 19.19
CA MET A 189 29.40 15.58 18.55
C MET A 189 30.36 14.65 19.31
N ASN A 190 31.52 15.15 19.75
CA ASN A 190 32.48 14.37 20.52
C ASN A 190 31.97 14.04 21.92
N ASP A 191 31.29 14.97 22.58
CA ASP A 191 30.75 14.79 23.93
C ASP A 191 29.65 13.72 23.94
N ILE A 192 28.75 13.74 22.96
CA ILE A 192 27.73 12.70 22.77
C ILE A 192 28.41 11.35 22.49
N ALA A 193 29.29 11.29 21.48
CA ALA A 193 29.94 10.03 21.11
C ALA A 193 30.75 9.43 22.29
N LYS A 194 31.50 10.27 23.01
CA LYS A 194 32.28 9.86 24.19
C LYS A 194 31.37 9.35 25.30
N ALA A 195 30.25 10.02 25.56
CA ALA A 195 29.31 9.61 26.60
C ALA A 195 28.74 8.20 26.31
N TYR A 196 28.28 7.94 25.09
CA TYR A 196 27.71 6.64 24.71
C TYR A 196 28.78 5.54 24.53
N ASN A 197 29.97 5.87 24.03
CA ASN A 197 31.08 4.91 23.95
C ASN A 197 31.63 4.52 25.32
N SER A 198 31.47 5.36 26.35
CA SER A 198 31.90 5.06 27.72
C SER A 198 31.09 3.96 28.42
N ILE A 199 30.02 3.48 27.80
CA ILE A 199 29.16 2.44 28.35
C ILE A 199 29.54 1.08 27.74
N ASP A 200 30.14 0.23 28.56
CA ASP A 200 30.47 -1.15 28.21
C ASP A 200 29.21 -2.01 28.06
N GLY A 201 29.29 -3.05 27.22
CA GLY A 201 28.21 -4.03 27.01
C GLY A 201 27.12 -3.62 26.02
N ILE A 202 27.07 -2.35 25.60
CA ILE A 202 26.14 -1.90 24.55
C ILE A 202 26.72 -2.21 23.17
N GLU A 203 26.07 -3.09 22.40
CA GLU A 203 26.48 -3.39 21.02
C GLU A 203 25.71 -2.60 19.97
N THR A 204 24.44 -2.25 20.23
CA THR A 204 23.53 -1.66 19.24
C THR A 204 23.09 -0.27 19.70
N LEU A 205 23.06 0.69 18.77
CA LEU A 205 22.57 2.04 19.00
C LEU A 205 21.54 2.41 17.94
N PHE A 206 20.44 3.02 18.38
CA PHE A 206 19.52 3.72 17.48
C PHE A 206 19.91 5.19 17.40
N ILE A 207 19.78 5.78 16.21
CA ILE A 207 20.01 7.21 16.01
C ILE A 207 18.81 7.81 15.27
N TRP A 208 18.29 8.92 15.77
CA TRP A 208 17.28 9.73 15.12
C TRP A 208 17.74 11.19 15.09
N ILE A 209 18.01 11.69 13.90
CA ILE A 209 18.27 13.12 13.69
C ILE A 209 16.96 13.81 13.35
N ASP A 210 16.62 14.84 14.13
CA ASP A 210 15.36 15.57 13.98
C ASP A 210 15.23 16.22 12.60
N ASP A 211 14.10 15.93 11.95
CA ASP A 211 13.70 16.50 10.66
C ASP A 211 14.84 16.44 9.62
N PHE A 212 15.50 15.29 9.55
CA PHE A 212 16.62 15.05 8.66
C PHE A 212 16.18 14.34 7.38
N ASP A 213 15.74 15.13 6.39
CA ASP A 213 15.47 14.63 5.04
C ASP A 213 16.78 14.42 4.27
N GLU A 214 17.26 13.18 4.20
CA GLU A 214 18.47 12.77 3.48
C GLU A 214 18.51 13.25 2.02
N THR A 215 17.34 13.46 1.41
CA THR A 215 17.23 13.91 0.01
C THR A 215 17.14 15.44 -0.12
N GLY A 216 16.78 16.13 0.96
CA GLY A 216 16.58 17.57 1.01
C GLY A 216 17.74 18.34 1.66
N VAL A 217 18.52 17.72 2.55
CA VAL A 217 19.66 18.35 3.21
C VAL A 217 20.87 18.50 2.27
N SER A 218 21.74 19.47 2.57
CA SER A 218 22.95 19.69 1.78
C SER A 218 23.97 18.55 1.95
N ALA A 219 24.86 18.39 0.97
CA ALA A 219 25.97 17.43 1.06
C ALA A 219 26.87 17.66 2.29
N GLY A 220 26.90 18.88 2.85
CA GLY A 220 27.61 19.17 4.10
C GLY A 220 27.01 18.44 5.30
N TYR A 221 25.68 18.43 5.41
CA TYR A 221 24.97 17.67 6.45
C TYR A 221 25.20 16.16 6.31
N LEU A 222 25.13 15.62 5.08
CA LEU A 222 25.37 14.20 4.83
C LEU A 222 26.80 13.77 5.23
N LYS A 223 27.80 14.58 4.88
CA LYS A 223 29.20 14.34 5.31
C LYS A 223 29.36 14.40 6.83
N LYS A 224 28.64 15.30 7.50
CA LYS A 224 28.68 15.42 8.95
C LYS A 224 27.96 14.26 9.65
N LEU A 225 26.87 13.76 9.08
CA LEU A 225 26.23 12.53 9.54
C LEU A 225 27.23 11.36 9.47
N ILE A 226 27.89 11.13 8.33
CA ILE A 226 28.93 10.08 8.22
C ILE A 226 29.99 10.25 9.32
N ARG A 227 30.57 11.44 9.45
CA ARG A 227 31.58 11.73 10.49
C ARG A 227 31.10 11.50 11.90
N PHE A 228 29.81 11.72 12.17
CA PHE A 228 29.23 11.47 13.48
C PHE A 228 29.06 9.98 13.73
N LEU A 229 28.57 9.23 12.73
CA LEU A 229 28.43 7.77 12.79
C LEU A 229 29.79 7.07 13.02
N GLU A 230 30.84 7.54 12.34
CA GLU A 230 32.21 7.01 12.46
C GLU A 230 32.79 7.16 13.88
N LYS A 231 32.23 8.03 14.74
CA LYS A 231 32.71 8.19 16.12
C LYS A 231 32.28 7.04 17.04
N PHE A 232 31.33 6.20 16.64
CA PHE A 232 30.85 5.07 17.45
C PHE A 232 31.56 3.76 17.05
N GLU A 233 32.80 3.61 17.50
CA GLU A 233 33.62 2.44 17.20
C GLU A 233 33.00 1.15 17.77
N ASN A 234 32.96 0.09 16.95
CA ASN A 234 32.44 -1.24 17.32
C ASN A 234 30.96 -1.27 17.75
N LYS A 235 30.17 -0.23 17.44
CA LYS A 235 28.72 -0.20 17.67
C LYS A 235 27.97 -0.49 16.37
N LYS A 236 26.92 -1.31 16.45
CA LYS A 236 25.96 -1.56 15.38
C LYS A 236 24.94 -0.44 15.37
N ILE A 237 25.07 0.50 14.45
CA ILE A 237 24.17 1.66 14.39
C ILE A 237 22.96 1.35 13.50
N ILE A 238 21.76 1.63 14.01
CA ILE A 238 20.51 1.56 13.28
C ILE A 238 19.94 2.98 13.15
N ASN A 239 19.86 3.51 11.93
CA ASN A 239 19.32 4.85 11.70
C ASN A 239 17.78 4.81 11.65
N LEU A 240 17.11 5.59 12.49
CA LEU A 240 15.67 5.75 12.45
C LEU A 240 15.30 6.83 11.43
N TYR A 241 14.26 6.53 10.67
CA TYR A 241 13.74 7.33 9.56
C TYR A 241 14.77 7.53 8.44
N GLY A 242 15.58 6.51 8.14
CA GLY A 242 16.54 6.55 7.03
C GLY A 242 15.89 6.30 5.67
N GLY A 243 16.50 6.84 4.60
CA GLY A 243 16.05 6.68 3.21
C GLY A 243 17.09 5.98 2.33
N TYR A 244 17.18 6.41 1.07
CA TYR A 244 18.13 5.85 0.11
C TYR A 244 19.60 6.06 0.50
N PHE A 245 19.93 7.18 1.16
CA PHE A 245 21.30 7.42 1.60
C PHE A 245 21.67 6.49 2.76
N SER A 246 20.79 6.27 3.72
CA SER A 246 20.96 5.24 4.75
C SER A 246 21.17 3.83 4.17
N LEU A 247 20.47 3.48 3.09
CA LEU A 247 20.67 2.21 2.39
C LEU A 247 22.09 2.08 1.83
N ILE A 248 22.62 3.15 1.22
CA ILE A 248 24.02 3.18 0.75
C ILE A 248 24.97 2.99 1.93
N LEU A 249 24.76 3.71 3.05
CA LEU A 249 25.61 3.57 4.23
C LEU A 249 25.57 2.15 4.83
N CYS A 250 24.46 1.43 4.70
CA CYS A 250 24.38 0.02 5.08
C CYS A 250 25.25 -0.85 4.17
N LYS A 251 25.23 -0.60 2.87
CA LYS A 251 26.06 -1.31 1.90
C LYS A 251 27.55 -1.07 2.12
N GLU A 252 27.92 0.14 2.54
CA GLU A 252 29.30 0.51 2.91
C GLU A 252 29.70 0.03 4.32
N GLY A 253 28.78 -0.60 5.06
CA GLY A 253 29.06 -1.14 6.40
C GLY A 253 29.13 -0.10 7.52
N ILE A 254 28.81 1.17 7.25
CA ILE A 254 28.77 2.26 8.24
C ILE A 254 27.54 2.12 9.13
N LEU A 255 26.39 1.77 8.55
CA LEU A 255 25.17 1.45 9.27
C LEU A 255 24.94 -0.06 9.28
N LYS A 256 24.44 -0.60 10.40
CA LYS A 256 23.96 -1.98 10.47
C LYS A 256 22.57 -2.13 9.85
N GLY A 257 21.77 -1.07 9.90
CA GLY A 257 20.44 -1.04 9.33
C GLY A 257 19.79 0.35 9.45
N PHE A 258 18.56 0.45 8.97
CA PHE A 258 17.72 1.62 9.15
C PHE A 258 16.25 1.21 9.24
N CYS A 259 15.40 2.09 9.76
CA CYS A 259 13.97 1.84 9.94
C CYS A 259 13.15 3.03 9.44
N HIS A 260 12.11 2.81 8.65
CA HIS A 260 11.15 3.85 8.26
C HIS A 260 9.74 3.26 8.10
N GLY A 261 8.72 4.11 7.96
CA GLY A 261 7.38 3.65 7.61
C GLY A 261 7.31 3.13 6.16
N PRO A 262 6.50 2.08 5.89
CA PRO A 262 6.38 1.56 4.53
C PRO A 262 5.75 2.60 3.60
N GLY A 263 6.56 3.14 2.67
CA GLY A 263 6.13 4.16 1.71
C GLY A 263 6.03 5.59 2.25
N TYR A 264 6.41 5.84 3.51
CA TYR A 264 6.44 7.17 4.13
C TYR A 264 7.38 7.20 5.36
N GLY A 265 7.89 8.37 5.75
CA GLY A 265 8.68 8.48 6.98
C GLY A 265 10.16 8.14 6.83
N GLU A 266 10.75 8.41 5.66
CA GLU A 266 12.20 8.48 5.40
C GLU A 266 12.84 9.77 5.96
N HIS A 267 12.06 10.51 6.75
CA HIS A 267 12.48 11.47 7.76
C HIS A 267 11.31 11.66 8.71
N ARG A 268 11.58 12.06 9.95
CA ARG A 268 10.54 12.40 10.93
C ARG A 268 11.02 13.54 11.80
N GLY A 269 10.18 14.56 11.92
CA GLY A 269 10.34 15.59 12.94
C GLY A 269 9.96 15.04 14.32
N VAL A 270 10.76 15.39 15.31
CA VAL A 270 10.51 15.16 16.74
C VAL A 270 9.25 15.93 17.20
N LYS A 271 8.96 17.07 16.54
CA LYS A 271 7.77 17.91 16.73
C LYS A 271 7.00 18.10 15.40
N PRO A 272 5.65 18.08 15.40
CA PRO A 272 4.77 17.69 16.50
C PRO A 272 4.84 16.18 16.78
N VAL A 273 4.37 15.75 17.94
CA VAL A 273 4.40 14.34 18.34
C VAL A 273 3.19 13.62 17.73
N GLY A 274 3.46 12.61 16.92
CA GLY A 274 2.47 11.82 16.17
C GLY A 274 2.54 12.08 14.66
N GLY A 275 2.31 11.05 13.86
CA GLY A 275 2.33 11.15 12.40
C GLY A 275 1.11 11.92 11.86
N GLY A 276 1.30 12.69 10.79
CA GLY A 276 0.19 13.16 9.96
C GLY A 276 -0.47 11.98 9.23
N ILE A 277 -1.63 12.22 8.59
CA ILE A 277 -2.31 11.21 7.78
C ILE A 277 -1.31 10.70 6.72
N PRO A 278 -0.96 9.40 6.70
CA PRO A 278 -0.05 8.84 5.72
C PRO A 278 -0.59 9.13 4.32
N LYS A 279 0.21 9.78 3.48
CA LYS A 279 -0.09 9.97 2.06
C LYS A 279 0.71 8.95 1.27
N ALA A 280 0.06 8.18 0.40
CA ALA A 280 0.73 7.22 -0.45
C ALA A 280 1.82 7.91 -1.30
N GLN A 281 3.00 7.31 -1.35
CA GLN A 281 4.10 7.74 -2.19
C GLN A 281 4.58 6.58 -3.06
N TYR A 282 4.98 6.90 -4.28
CA TYR A 282 5.43 5.95 -5.28
C TYR A 282 6.93 6.05 -5.43
N TYR A 283 7.65 4.94 -5.24
CA TYR A 283 9.09 4.90 -5.48
C TYR A 283 9.34 4.83 -6.98
N LEU A 284 10.09 5.81 -7.50
CA LEU A 284 10.59 5.79 -8.87
C LEU A 284 12.05 5.34 -8.85
N PRO A 285 12.36 4.10 -9.30
CA PRO A 285 13.72 3.56 -9.25
C PRO A 285 14.75 4.48 -9.93
N HIS A 286 14.41 5.02 -11.10
CA HIS A 286 15.29 5.88 -11.90
C HIS A 286 15.65 7.19 -11.23
N LEU A 287 14.81 7.68 -10.32
CA LEU A 287 15.09 8.88 -9.53
C LEU A 287 15.64 8.54 -8.15
N SER A 288 15.62 7.26 -7.76
CA SER A 288 15.86 6.81 -6.38
C SER A 288 15.06 7.62 -5.35
N LYS A 289 13.85 8.04 -5.73
CA LYS A 289 13.00 8.95 -4.96
C LYS A 289 11.60 8.41 -4.84
N ARG A 290 11.00 8.60 -3.66
CA ARG A 290 9.57 8.47 -3.46
C ARG A 290 8.92 9.81 -3.76
N ILE A 291 7.89 9.80 -4.60
CA ILE A 291 7.13 11.00 -4.91
C ILE A 291 5.64 10.76 -4.68
N LYS A 292 4.96 11.80 -4.21
CA LYS A 292 3.50 11.81 -4.17
C LYS A 292 2.95 11.76 -5.59
N PHE A 293 1.73 11.23 -5.75
CA PHE A 293 1.08 11.15 -7.06
C PHE A 293 1.01 12.51 -7.76
N GLU A 294 0.70 13.58 -7.02
CA GLU A 294 0.65 14.94 -7.57
C GLU A 294 2.04 15.41 -8.05
N GLY A 295 3.10 15.02 -7.33
CA GLY A 295 4.49 15.28 -7.72
C GLY A 295 4.90 14.50 -8.98
N PHE A 296 4.40 13.27 -9.14
CA PHE A 296 4.59 12.48 -10.35
C PHE A 296 3.95 13.15 -11.55
N LEU A 297 2.67 13.50 -11.46
CA LEU A 297 1.96 14.17 -12.54
C LEU A 297 2.58 15.54 -12.85
N LYS A 298 3.01 16.31 -11.85
CA LYS A 298 3.74 17.57 -12.05
C LYS A 298 5.05 17.37 -12.80
N SER A 299 5.78 16.30 -12.51
CA SER A 299 7.03 15.96 -13.20
C SER A 299 6.76 15.53 -14.65
N LEU A 300 5.65 14.84 -14.90
CA LEU A 300 5.22 14.41 -16.22
C LEU A 300 4.77 15.60 -17.07
N PHE A 301 3.82 16.40 -16.58
CA PHE A 301 3.15 17.42 -17.39
C PHE A 301 3.77 18.82 -17.33
N GLY A 302 4.68 19.08 -16.39
CA GLY A 302 5.38 20.36 -16.26
C GLY A 302 4.44 21.52 -15.87
N ARG A 303 4.47 21.91 -14.58
CA ARG A 303 3.61 22.89 -13.85
C ARG A 303 2.36 22.29 -13.21
N ASP A 304 1.73 23.08 -12.33
CA ASP A 304 0.51 22.81 -11.55
C ASP A 304 -0.76 22.67 -12.43
N TRP A 305 -0.63 22.05 -13.61
CA TRP A 305 -1.72 21.70 -14.51
C TRP A 305 -2.44 20.44 -14.04
N LEU A 306 -2.66 20.32 -12.73
CA LEU A 306 -3.67 19.43 -12.20
C LEU A 306 -4.86 20.31 -11.86
N PRO A 307 -5.79 20.57 -12.81
CA PRO A 307 -7.15 20.79 -12.36
C PRO A 307 -7.51 19.56 -11.53
N GLY A 308 -8.18 19.75 -10.39
CA GLY A 308 -8.62 18.65 -9.50
C GLY A 308 -9.60 17.65 -10.13
N ASN A 309 -9.71 17.62 -11.47
CA ASN A 309 -10.66 16.89 -12.30
C ASN A 309 -9.99 16.19 -13.51
N SER A 310 -8.66 15.99 -13.56
CA SER A 310 -8.07 15.24 -14.69
C SER A 310 -8.49 13.78 -14.60
N SER A 311 -9.15 13.26 -15.63
CA SER A 311 -9.63 11.87 -15.63
C SER A 311 -8.47 10.89 -15.89
N LEU A 312 -8.68 9.62 -15.58
CA LEU A 312 -7.71 8.57 -15.91
C LEU A 312 -7.52 8.50 -17.44
N GLU A 313 -8.61 8.74 -18.18
CA GLU A 313 -8.65 8.79 -19.63
C GLU A 313 -7.72 9.85 -20.21
N ASP A 314 -7.68 11.04 -19.61
CA ASP A 314 -6.80 12.11 -20.06
C ASP A 314 -5.32 11.72 -19.90
N ILE A 315 -4.96 11.13 -18.75
CA ILE A 315 -3.59 10.71 -18.46
C ILE A 315 -3.13 9.66 -19.49
N TYR A 316 -3.94 8.63 -19.69
CA TYR A 316 -3.64 7.55 -20.63
C TYR A 316 -3.57 8.05 -22.07
N THR A 317 -4.51 8.90 -22.48
CA THR A 317 -4.55 9.47 -23.84
C THR A 317 -3.29 10.26 -24.16
N ILE A 318 -2.80 11.06 -23.21
CA ILE A 318 -1.57 11.85 -23.40
C ILE A 318 -0.35 10.93 -23.51
N VAL A 319 -0.22 9.96 -22.59
CA VAL A 319 0.89 9.00 -22.58
C VAL A 319 0.91 8.16 -23.85
N ASP A 320 -0.24 7.58 -24.23
CA ASP A 320 -0.39 6.76 -25.44
C ASP A 320 -0.11 7.58 -26.71
N THR A 321 -0.58 8.84 -26.78
CA THR A 321 -0.31 9.74 -27.92
C THR A 321 1.20 9.95 -28.09
N ALA A 322 1.92 10.18 -27.00
CA ALA A 322 3.35 10.43 -27.04
C ALA A 322 4.14 9.17 -27.42
N ILE A 323 3.76 8.00 -26.89
CA ILE A 323 4.34 6.71 -27.28
C ILE A 323 4.13 6.46 -28.77
N LEU A 324 2.88 6.58 -29.26
CA LEU A 324 2.53 6.34 -30.66
C LEU A 324 3.27 7.30 -31.61
N ARG A 325 3.40 8.58 -31.24
CA ARG A 325 4.08 9.59 -32.04
C ARG A 325 5.60 9.60 -31.86
N GLN A 326 6.15 8.73 -31.03
CA GLN A 326 7.57 8.70 -30.67
C GLN A 326 8.06 10.08 -30.18
N ARG A 327 7.31 10.70 -29.27
CA ARG A 327 7.61 12.02 -28.70
C ARG A 327 7.85 11.92 -27.20
N ASN A 328 8.66 12.85 -26.71
CA ASN A 328 8.90 13.01 -25.27
C ASN A 328 7.74 13.77 -24.63
N ILE A 329 7.47 13.49 -23.35
CA ILE A 329 6.65 14.32 -22.48
C ILE A 329 7.56 14.83 -21.36
N GLY A 330 7.80 16.15 -21.34
CA GLY A 330 8.74 16.74 -20.39
C GLY A 330 10.13 16.10 -20.49
N ILE A 331 10.60 15.54 -19.38
CA ILE A 331 11.89 14.84 -19.28
C ILE A 331 11.83 13.35 -19.66
N PHE A 332 10.64 12.82 -19.96
CA PHE A 332 10.43 11.39 -20.22
C PHE A 332 10.45 11.11 -21.73
N ASP A 333 11.36 10.26 -22.16
CA ASP A 333 11.41 9.72 -23.52
C ASP A 333 10.35 8.61 -23.74
N PRO A 334 10.12 8.15 -24.98
CA PRO A 334 9.13 7.10 -25.26
C PRO A 334 9.35 5.79 -24.50
N SER A 335 10.60 5.43 -24.19
CA SER A 335 10.92 4.23 -23.42
C SER A 335 10.45 4.38 -21.96
N ALA A 336 10.70 5.54 -21.36
CA ALA A 336 10.23 5.88 -20.03
C ALA A 336 8.70 5.97 -19.97
N LEU A 337 8.07 6.53 -21.01
CA LEU A 337 6.62 6.61 -21.12
C LEU A 337 5.97 5.23 -21.22
N PHE A 338 6.57 4.29 -21.96
CA PHE A 338 6.11 2.91 -22.00
C PHE A 338 6.14 2.26 -20.60
N ARG A 339 7.22 2.47 -19.83
CA ARG A 339 7.31 1.96 -18.44
C ARG A 339 6.27 2.58 -17.52
N ILE A 340 6.03 3.88 -17.65
CA ILE A 340 4.97 4.58 -16.91
C ILE A 340 3.62 3.96 -17.25
N ARG A 341 3.33 3.81 -18.54
CA ARG A 341 2.09 3.21 -19.05
C ARG A 341 1.89 1.79 -18.50
N GLU A 342 2.91 0.94 -18.55
CA GLU A 342 2.86 -0.41 -17.99
C GLU A 342 2.67 -0.41 -16.46
N SER A 343 3.32 0.52 -15.76
CA SER A 343 3.17 0.65 -14.31
C SER A 343 1.75 1.06 -13.93
N LEU A 344 1.11 1.93 -14.73
CA LEU A 344 -0.29 2.31 -14.56
C LEU A 344 -1.22 1.10 -14.76
N ASP A 345 -0.99 0.25 -15.77
CA ASP A 345 -1.77 -0.99 -15.96
C ASP A 345 -1.66 -1.91 -14.73
N ARG A 346 -0.43 -2.11 -14.25
CA ARG A 346 -0.16 -2.97 -13.09
C ARG A 346 -0.79 -2.40 -11.81
N LEU A 347 -0.84 -1.08 -11.66
CA LEU A 347 -1.50 -0.41 -10.54
C LEU A 347 -3.01 -0.59 -10.58
N ILE A 348 -3.66 -0.41 -11.74
CA ILE A 348 -5.09 -0.70 -11.91
C ILE A 348 -5.37 -2.15 -11.54
N LEU A 349 -4.57 -3.07 -12.09
CA LEU A 349 -4.71 -4.49 -11.81
C LEU A 349 -4.57 -4.80 -10.32
N TYR A 350 -3.61 -4.18 -9.62
CA TYR A 350 -3.43 -4.37 -8.19
C TYR A 350 -4.59 -3.81 -7.36
N ILE A 351 -5.03 -2.57 -7.65
CA ILE A 351 -6.09 -1.89 -6.89
C ILE A 351 -7.42 -2.63 -7.06
N VAL A 352 -7.84 -2.87 -8.31
CA VAL A 352 -9.13 -3.51 -8.58
C VAL A 352 -9.16 -4.93 -8.01
N ASN A 353 -8.08 -5.69 -8.10
CA ASN A 353 -8.03 -7.02 -7.48
C ASN A 353 -8.10 -6.99 -5.94
N LYS A 354 -7.56 -5.94 -5.32
CA LYS A 354 -7.60 -5.80 -3.86
C LYS A 354 -8.98 -5.39 -3.34
N ASP A 355 -9.74 -4.65 -4.15
CA ASP A 355 -11.05 -4.14 -3.79
C ASP A 355 -12.18 -5.18 -3.97
N ILE A 356 -11.90 -6.34 -4.57
CA ILE A 356 -12.88 -7.44 -4.68
C ILE A 356 -12.86 -8.27 -3.39
N LEU A 357 -13.90 -8.13 -2.56
CA LEU A 357 -14.02 -8.85 -1.30
C LEU A 357 -14.72 -10.21 -1.46
N PRO A 358 -14.41 -11.24 -0.64
CA PRO A 358 -15.09 -12.54 -0.68
C PRO A 358 -16.62 -12.45 -0.51
N GLU A 359 -17.10 -11.53 0.32
CA GLU A 359 -18.52 -11.34 0.58
C GLU A 359 -19.28 -10.86 -0.67
N ASP A 360 -18.64 -10.03 -1.51
CA ASP A 360 -19.20 -9.55 -2.77
C ASP A 360 -19.40 -10.70 -3.77
N ILE A 361 -18.45 -11.66 -3.79
CA ILE A 361 -18.51 -12.87 -4.63
C ILE A 361 -19.70 -13.73 -4.20
N GLU A 362 -19.90 -13.94 -2.90
CA GLU A 362 -21.00 -14.75 -2.40
C GLU A 362 -22.36 -14.11 -2.71
N GLN A 363 -22.50 -12.80 -2.45
CA GLN A 363 -23.76 -12.09 -2.67
C GLN A 363 -24.12 -12.03 -4.16
N TYR A 364 -23.17 -11.64 -5.00
CA TYR A 364 -23.37 -11.56 -6.44
C TYR A 364 -23.53 -12.97 -7.04
N GLY A 365 -22.82 -13.95 -6.50
CA GLY A 365 -22.89 -15.36 -6.89
C GLY A 365 -24.29 -15.96 -6.73
N LYS A 366 -24.98 -15.65 -5.63
CA LYS A 366 -26.40 -16.06 -5.43
C LYS A 366 -27.32 -15.49 -6.51
N LYS A 367 -27.10 -14.24 -6.94
CA LYS A 367 -27.91 -13.58 -7.98
C LYS A 367 -27.64 -14.15 -9.37
N VAL A 368 -26.37 -14.33 -9.72
CA VAL A 368 -25.95 -14.98 -10.98
C VAL A 368 -26.45 -16.43 -11.03
N SER A 369 -26.32 -17.19 -9.94
CA SER A 369 -26.86 -18.54 -9.83
C SER A 369 -28.37 -18.59 -10.07
N LYS A 370 -29.13 -17.65 -9.51
CA LYS A 370 -30.58 -17.56 -9.74
C LYS A 370 -30.90 -17.16 -11.19
N LEU A 371 -30.14 -16.25 -11.78
CA LEU A 371 -30.30 -15.85 -13.19
C LEU A 371 -30.09 -17.04 -14.13
N ILE A 372 -29.02 -17.81 -13.90
CA ILE A 372 -28.65 -18.98 -14.69
C ILE A 372 -29.60 -20.15 -14.41
N GLY A 373 -29.89 -20.46 -13.14
CA GLY A 373 -30.74 -21.57 -12.73
C GLY A 373 -32.22 -21.40 -13.08
N GLY A 374 -32.67 -20.15 -13.28
CA GLY A 374 -33.97 -19.85 -13.87
C GLY A 374 -34.02 -19.97 -15.40
N ARG A 375 -32.90 -20.28 -16.06
CA ARG A 375 -32.73 -20.34 -17.51
C ARG A 375 -32.09 -21.65 -17.94
N ASN A 376 -32.13 -21.94 -19.23
CA ASN A 376 -31.32 -23.03 -19.77
C ASN A 376 -29.87 -22.54 -19.84
N VAL A 377 -29.01 -23.10 -18.98
CA VAL A 377 -27.59 -22.70 -18.85
C VAL A 377 -26.82 -22.86 -20.16
N TRP A 378 -27.23 -23.82 -20.99
CA TRP A 378 -26.66 -24.08 -22.31
C TRP A 378 -26.97 -22.99 -23.35
N ASN A 379 -27.90 -22.07 -23.04
CA ASN A 379 -28.33 -20.97 -23.91
C ASN A 379 -28.11 -19.60 -23.25
N THR A 380 -27.16 -19.49 -22.31
CA THR A 380 -26.82 -18.22 -21.66
C THR A 380 -25.35 -17.88 -21.92
N GLU A 381 -25.12 -16.71 -22.49
CA GLU A 381 -23.80 -16.21 -22.86
C GLU A 381 -23.58 -14.86 -22.17
N PHE A 382 -22.35 -14.59 -21.74
CA PHE A 382 -22.00 -13.37 -21.03
C PHE A 382 -21.11 -12.48 -21.90
N ILE A 383 -21.42 -11.19 -21.93
CA ILE A 383 -20.54 -10.16 -22.46
C ILE A 383 -20.21 -9.22 -21.30
N SER A 384 -18.95 -9.20 -20.87
CA SER A 384 -18.50 -8.34 -19.78
C SER A 384 -17.61 -7.23 -20.31
N LEU A 385 -18.04 -5.98 -20.09
CA LEU A 385 -17.25 -4.79 -20.43
C LEU A 385 -16.27 -4.40 -19.31
N ASN A 386 -16.33 -5.10 -18.16
CA ASN A 386 -15.47 -4.85 -17.02
C ASN A 386 -14.09 -5.48 -17.20
N TRP A 387 -13.06 -4.84 -16.63
CA TRP A 387 -11.74 -5.46 -16.54
C TRP A 387 -11.69 -6.56 -15.48
N ASP A 388 -12.44 -6.44 -14.37
CA ASP A 388 -12.50 -7.48 -13.35
C ASP A 388 -13.00 -8.81 -13.91
N TYR A 389 -12.64 -9.92 -13.27
CA TYR A 389 -13.06 -11.28 -13.67
C TYR A 389 -14.01 -11.91 -12.64
N LEU A 390 -14.83 -11.10 -11.98
CA LEU A 390 -15.74 -11.52 -10.91
C LEU A 390 -16.78 -12.52 -11.42
N VAL A 391 -17.36 -12.27 -12.59
CA VAL A 391 -18.35 -13.17 -13.22
C VAL A 391 -17.72 -14.53 -13.47
N GLU A 392 -16.48 -14.57 -13.97
CA GLU A 392 -15.77 -15.81 -14.22
C GLU A 392 -15.49 -16.60 -12.94
N ARG A 393 -15.09 -15.93 -11.85
CA ARG A 393 -14.91 -16.57 -10.53
C ARG A 393 -16.20 -17.22 -10.06
N ILE A 394 -17.30 -16.47 -10.09
CA ILE A 394 -18.63 -16.95 -9.68
C ILE A 394 -19.06 -18.15 -10.52
N LEU A 395 -18.91 -18.08 -11.83
CA LEU A 395 -19.27 -19.18 -12.74
C LEU A 395 -18.43 -20.44 -12.43
N ILE A 396 -17.14 -20.28 -12.14
CA ILE A 396 -16.27 -21.39 -11.74
C ILE A 396 -16.66 -21.97 -10.38
N ASP A 397 -17.00 -21.14 -9.40
CA ASP A 397 -17.49 -21.57 -8.09
C ASP A 397 -18.81 -22.35 -8.20
N LEU A 398 -19.64 -21.99 -9.19
CA LEU A 398 -20.86 -22.71 -9.55
C LEU A 398 -20.61 -23.99 -10.39
N GLY A 399 -19.35 -24.29 -10.71
CA GLY A 399 -18.93 -25.50 -11.41
C GLY A 399 -18.90 -25.41 -12.93
N TYR A 400 -18.93 -24.20 -13.51
CA TYR A 400 -18.86 -23.97 -14.95
C TYR A 400 -17.43 -23.79 -15.45
N TRP A 401 -17.21 -24.12 -16.72
CA TRP A 401 -15.99 -23.81 -17.45
C TRP A 401 -16.15 -22.54 -18.27
N ILE A 402 -15.13 -21.69 -18.27
CA ILE A 402 -15.15 -20.44 -19.02
C ILE A 402 -14.52 -20.63 -20.39
N ASP A 403 -15.30 -20.40 -21.43
CA ASP A 403 -14.80 -20.13 -22.77
C ASP A 403 -14.76 -18.62 -23.00
N TYR A 404 -13.62 -18.10 -23.43
CA TYR A 404 -13.44 -16.68 -23.69
C TYR A 404 -13.64 -16.31 -25.17
N GLY A 405 -14.02 -17.27 -26.01
CA GLY A 405 -14.23 -17.07 -27.45
C GLY A 405 -12.94 -16.89 -28.25
N ILE A 406 -11.77 -17.07 -27.62
CA ILE A 406 -10.45 -16.93 -28.24
C ILE A 406 -9.47 -18.01 -27.77
N PRO A 407 -8.46 -18.34 -28.59
CA PRO A 407 -7.36 -19.19 -28.16
C PRO A 407 -6.55 -18.52 -27.04
N LEU A 408 -6.52 -19.14 -25.85
CA LEU A 408 -5.67 -18.74 -24.74
C LEU A 408 -5.25 -19.94 -23.88
N GLU A 409 -4.12 -19.78 -23.19
CA GLU A 409 -3.56 -20.77 -22.26
C GLU A 409 -4.12 -20.53 -20.86
N ARG A 410 -4.72 -21.56 -20.26
CA ARG A 410 -5.22 -21.51 -18.87
C ARG A 410 -4.18 -22.11 -17.95
N THR A 411 -3.86 -21.43 -16.86
CA THR A 411 -2.83 -21.91 -15.92
C THR A 411 -3.41 -22.64 -14.72
N TYR A 412 -4.71 -22.48 -14.49
CA TYR A 412 -5.45 -23.18 -13.44
C TYR A 412 -5.93 -24.56 -13.92
N THR A 413 -5.79 -25.56 -13.06
CA THR A 413 -6.27 -26.93 -13.29
C THR A 413 -7.59 -27.15 -12.57
N HIS A 414 -8.69 -26.58 -13.06
CA HIS A 414 -10.00 -27.06 -12.60
C HIS A 414 -10.27 -28.45 -13.19
N ASN A 415 -11.01 -29.28 -12.46
CA ASN A 415 -11.45 -30.60 -12.96
C ASN A 415 -12.44 -30.38 -14.12
N LYS A 416 -12.11 -30.90 -15.32
CA LYS A 416 -12.93 -30.82 -16.56
C LYS A 416 -14.25 -31.60 -16.45
N ARG A 417 -15.12 -31.27 -15.49
CA ARG A 417 -16.34 -32.03 -15.19
C ARG A 417 -17.64 -31.23 -15.36
N GLY A 418 -17.56 -29.92 -15.55
CA GLY A 418 -18.73 -29.04 -15.70
C GLY A 418 -18.98 -28.57 -17.15
N PRO A 419 -20.19 -28.08 -17.45
CA PRO A 419 -20.52 -27.50 -18.74
C PRO A 419 -19.76 -26.18 -18.99
N THR A 420 -19.56 -25.84 -20.27
CA THR A 420 -18.83 -24.63 -20.67
C THR A 420 -19.79 -23.48 -20.95
N ILE A 421 -19.47 -22.28 -20.47
CA ILE A 421 -20.19 -21.02 -20.68
C ILE A 421 -19.26 -20.04 -21.37
N LEU A 422 -19.79 -19.35 -22.38
CA LEU A 422 -19.09 -18.30 -23.10
C LEU A 422 -19.12 -16.99 -22.32
N VAL A 423 -17.95 -16.37 -22.15
CA VAL A 423 -17.75 -15.06 -21.52
C VAL A 423 -16.85 -14.21 -22.43
N LEU A 424 -17.42 -13.25 -23.15
CA LEU A 424 -16.71 -12.37 -24.08
C LEU A 424 -16.27 -11.08 -23.38
N LYS A 425 -15.01 -10.69 -23.54
CA LYS A 425 -14.40 -9.52 -22.86
C LYS A 425 -13.68 -8.61 -23.84
N PRO A 426 -14.39 -7.64 -24.46
CA PRO A 426 -13.82 -6.81 -25.53
C PRO A 426 -12.72 -5.87 -25.03
N HIS A 427 -12.70 -5.56 -23.73
CA HIS A 427 -11.71 -4.67 -23.11
C HIS A 427 -10.55 -5.42 -22.45
N GLY A 428 -10.38 -6.71 -22.72
CA GLY A 428 -9.43 -7.56 -22.00
C GLY A 428 -9.91 -7.92 -20.60
N SER A 429 -8.99 -8.38 -19.75
CA SER A 429 -9.32 -8.84 -18.40
C SER A 429 -8.12 -8.73 -17.47
N LEU A 430 -8.36 -8.45 -16.19
CA LEU A 430 -7.31 -8.39 -15.17
C LEU A 430 -6.62 -9.74 -14.91
N ASN A 431 -7.27 -10.84 -15.26
CA ASN A 431 -6.66 -12.17 -15.22
C ASN A 431 -6.00 -12.56 -16.55
N TRP A 432 -5.85 -11.65 -17.51
CA TRP A 432 -5.19 -11.92 -18.79
C TRP A 432 -3.82 -11.27 -18.88
N LYS A 433 -2.90 -12.03 -19.47
CA LYS A 433 -1.51 -11.63 -19.70
C LYS A 433 -1.09 -12.00 -21.12
N LEU A 434 -0.58 -11.03 -21.89
CA LEU A 434 -0.07 -11.21 -23.24
C LEU A 434 1.45 -11.43 -23.22
N CYS A 435 1.92 -12.45 -23.92
CA CYS A 435 3.35 -12.59 -24.20
C CYS A 435 3.75 -11.66 -25.35
N PRO A 436 4.70 -10.72 -25.16
CA PRO A 436 5.15 -9.82 -26.23
C PRO A 436 6.03 -10.51 -27.29
N ILE A 437 6.38 -11.79 -27.11
CA ILE A 437 7.25 -12.55 -28.03
C ILE A 437 6.42 -13.46 -28.95
N CYS A 438 5.60 -14.33 -28.36
CA CYS A 438 4.81 -15.31 -29.12
C CYS A 438 3.32 -14.96 -29.23
N GLU A 439 2.90 -13.81 -28.67
CA GLU A 439 1.52 -13.30 -28.70
C GLU A 439 0.47 -14.23 -28.08
N LYS A 440 0.89 -15.28 -27.36
CA LYS A 440 -0.02 -16.10 -26.55
C LYS A 440 -0.61 -15.28 -25.42
N ILE A 441 -1.91 -15.47 -25.20
CA ILE A 441 -2.63 -14.93 -24.06
C ILE A 441 -2.71 -16.02 -22.99
N TYR A 442 -2.40 -15.66 -21.76
CA TYR A 442 -2.53 -16.51 -20.58
C TYR A 442 -3.68 -15.99 -19.72
N ALA A 443 -4.61 -16.87 -19.36
CA ALA A 443 -5.64 -16.61 -18.36
C ALA A 443 -5.31 -17.38 -17.08
N PHE A 444 -5.19 -16.67 -15.97
CA PHE A 444 -4.93 -17.24 -14.66
C PHE A 444 -6.13 -17.09 -13.73
N MET A 445 -6.11 -17.78 -12.60
CA MET A 445 -7.08 -17.60 -11.52
C MET A 445 -6.36 -17.41 -10.21
N GLU A 446 -6.91 -16.55 -9.35
CA GLU A 446 -6.34 -16.17 -8.06
C GLU A 446 -4.91 -15.59 -8.20
N HIS A 447 -4.21 -15.36 -7.09
CA HIS A 447 -2.93 -14.63 -7.02
C HIS A 447 -1.73 -15.37 -7.67
N GLU A 448 -1.94 -16.09 -8.78
CA GLU A 448 -0.87 -16.69 -9.56
C GLU A 448 0.01 -15.62 -10.21
N ASN A 449 1.20 -15.47 -9.63
CA ASN A 449 2.25 -14.59 -10.10
C ASN A 449 2.96 -15.16 -11.34
N ILE A 450 2.22 -15.33 -12.42
CA ILE A 450 2.80 -15.76 -13.69
C ILE A 450 3.45 -14.56 -14.34
N PHE A 451 4.77 -14.51 -14.23
CA PHE A 451 5.57 -13.46 -14.84
C PHE A 451 6.18 -13.89 -16.16
N GLN A 452 6.40 -15.19 -16.37
CA GLN A 452 7.14 -15.70 -17.53
C GLN A 452 6.26 -16.51 -18.47
N CYS A 453 6.54 -16.39 -19.77
CA CYS A 453 5.91 -17.20 -20.79
C CYS A 453 6.58 -18.58 -20.86
N ALA A 454 5.87 -19.65 -20.48
CA ALA A 454 6.39 -21.02 -20.54
C ALA A 454 6.87 -21.39 -21.96
N ASN A 455 6.16 -20.93 -22.99
CA ASN A 455 6.52 -21.19 -24.39
C ASN A 455 7.80 -20.48 -24.84
N CYS A 456 8.19 -19.37 -24.19
CA CYS A 456 9.35 -18.56 -24.56
C CYS A 456 10.50 -18.68 -23.55
N GLN A 457 10.36 -19.53 -22.53
CA GLN A 457 11.34 -19.67 -21.46
C GLN A 457 12.76 -19.99 -21.99
N ALA A 458 12.85 -20.87 -22.98
CA ALA A 458 14.12 -21.23 -23.61
C ALA A 458 14.87 -20.03 -24.23
N ILE A 459 14.16 -18.97 -24.67
CA ILE A 459 14.78 -17.76 -25.22
C ILE A 459 15.55 -17.02 -24.12
N TYR A 460 14.96 -16.92 -22.92
CA TYR A 460 15.60 -16.24 -21.78
C TYR A 460 16.77 -17.06 -21.23
N GLU A 461 16.61 -18.38 -21.14
CA GLU A 461 17.66 -19.28 -20.64
C GLU A 461 18.88 -19.31 -21.55
N THR A 462 18.68 -19.40 -22.87
CA THR A 462 19.78 -19.45 -23.86
C THR A 462 20.51 -18.11 -24.04
N LYS A 463 19.93 -17.01 -23.55
CA LYS A 463 20.48 -15.65 -23.68
C LYS A 463 20.92 -15.04 -22.35
N LYS A 464 20.97 -15.83 -21.27
CA LYS A 464 21.24 -15.36 -19.91
C LYS A 464 22.50 -14.48 -19.80
N GLU A 465 23.63 -14.92 -20.35
CA GLU A 465 24.89 -14.16 -20.32
C GLU A 465 24.78 -12.81 -21.04
N ILE A 466 24.11 -12.78 -22.19
CA ILE A 466 23.89 -11.54 -22.95
C ILE A 466 22.94 -10.62 -22.19
N ILE A 467 21.89 -11.17 -21.60
CA ILE A 467 20.94 -10.45 -20.74
C ILE A 467 21.67 -9.79 -19.57
N GLU A 468 22.55 -10.51 -18.87
CA GLU A 468 23.34 -9.98 -17.75
C GLU A 468 24.25 -8.82 -18.20
N VAL A 469 24.93 -8.95 -19.35
CA VAL A 469 25.73 -7.85 -19.93
C VAL A 469 24.85 -6.65 -20.28
N LEU A 470 23.72 -6.86 -20.94
CA LEU A 470 22.80 -5.80 -21.31
C LEU A 470 22.23 -5.07 -20.07
N GLN A 471 21.99 -5.78 -18.97
CA GLN A 471 21.61 -5.17 -17.69
C GLN A 471 22.70 -4.23 -17.15
N THR A 472 23.99 -4.60 -17.27
CA THR A 472 25.09 -3.70 -16.85
C THR A 472 25.20 -2.43 -17.70
N LEU A 473 24.68 -2.48 -18.92
CA LEU A 473 24.67 -1.35 -19.86
C LEU A 473 23.37 -0.54 -19.80
N ASP A 474 22.51 -0.81 -18.80
CA ASP A 474 21.20 -0.17 -18.63
C ASP A 474 20.27 -0.34 -19.85
N VAL A 475 20.48 -1.43 -20.60
CA VAL A 475 19.62 -1.79 -21.74
C VAL A 475 18.39 -2.52 -21.21
N ASN A 476 17.24 -1.90 -21.42
CA ASN A 476 15.95 -2.45 -21.02
C ASN A 476 15.48 -3.54 -22.00
N PHE A 477 15.05 -4.67 -21.46
CA PHE A 477 14.36 -5.73 -22.20
C PHE A 477 13.17 -6.22 -21.38
N ASN A 478 12.08 -6.55 -22.06
CA ASN A 478 10.90 -7.08 -21.39
C ASN A 478 11.11 -8.57 -21.08
N SER A 479 11.18 -8.91 -19.79
CA SER A 479 11.41 -10.28 -19.32
C SER A 479 10.12 -11.01 -18.95
N GLY A 480 8.96 -10.38 -19.11
CA GLY A 480 7.72 -10.95 -18.63
C GLY A 480 6.49 -10.72 -19.50
N LEU A 481 5.41 -11.37 -19.08
CA LEU A 481 4.09 -11.17 -19.63
C LEU A 481 3.57 -9.77 -19.28
N LEU A 482 2.88 -9.15 -20.24
CA LEU A 482 2.24 -7.84 -20.10
C LEU A 482 0.77 -8.02 -19.71
N PRO A 483 0.21 -7.19 -18.82
CA PRO A 483 -1.24 -7.15 -18.60
C PRO A 483 -1.97 -6.92 -19.93
N LEU A 484 -3.06 -7.67 -20.18
CA LEU A 484 -3.89 -7.47 -21.37
C LEU A 484 -5.21 -6.80 -20.99
N LEU A 485 -5.20 -5.47 -20.99
CA LEU A 485 -6.38 -4.63 -20.82
C LEU A 485 -6.38 -3.54 -21.89
N VAL A 486 -7.57 -3.24 -22.44
CA VAL A 486 -7.76 -2.07 -23.28
C VAL A 486 -7.77 -0.87 -22.33
N SER A 487 -6.77 0.00 -22.48
CA SER A 487 -6.65 1.17 -21.62
C SER A 487 -7.90 2.03 -21.65
N PRO A 488 -8.19 2.77 -20.56
CA PRO A 488 -9.11 3.89 -20.62
C PRO A 488 -8.42 5.01 -21.41
N THR A 489 -8.31 4.90 -22.72
CA THR A 489 -7.67 5.89 -23.59
C THR A 489 -8.66 6.29 -24.66
N PHE A 490 -8.71 7.58 -24.99
CA PHE A 490 -9.50 8.05 -26.13
C PHE A 490 -8.88 7.58 -27.47
N LEU A 491 -7.62 7.10 -27.44
CA LEU A 491 -6.95 6.48 -28.58
C LEU A 491 -7.25 4.98 -28.62
N LYS A 492 -8.44 4.61 -29.08
CA LYS A 492 -8.80 3.21 -29.28
C LYS A 492 -8.07 2.61 -30.49
N VAL A 493 -6.81 2.24 -30.30
CA VAL A 493 -6.04 1.46 -31.28
C VAL A 493 -5.94 0.03 -30.77
N GLN A 494 -6.82 -0.85 -31.26
CA GLN A 494 -6.82 -2.25 -30.87
C GLN A 494 -5.77 -3.04 -31.64
N SER A 495 -4.57 -3.14 -31.08
CA SER A 495 -3.42 -3.81 -31.70
C SER A 495 -3.41 -5.32 -31.53
N VAL A 496 -4.22 -5.87 -30.62
CA VAL A 496 -4.26 -7.31 -30.29
C VAL A 496 -5.33 -8.00 -31.14
N PRO A 497 -4.96 -8.86 -32.12
CA PRO A 497 -5.91 -9.46 -33.05
C PRO A 497 -7.02 -10.26 -32.37
N GLN A 498 -6.73 -10.91 -31.24
CA GLN A 498 -7.69 -11.71 -30.49
C GLN A 498 -8.85 -10.86 -29.96
N LEU A 499 -8.62 -9.60 -29.58
CA LEU A 499 -9.70 -8.70 -29.14
C LEU A 499 -10.65 -8.36 -30.31
N ASN A 500 -10.14 -8.31 -31.55
CA ASN A 500 -10.99 -8.12 -32.74
C ASN A 500 -11.85 -9.35 -33.01
N ILE A 501 -11.34 -10.55 -32.74
CA ILE A 501 -12.13 -11.80 -32.80
C ILE A 501 -13.27 -11.73 -31.76
N ILE A 502 -12.98 -11.32 -30.53
CA ILE A 502 -14.02 -11.13 -29.50
C ILE A 502 -15.11 -10.17 -29.98
N MET A 503 -14.75 -9.04 -30.61
CA MET A 503 -15.74 -8.11 -31.15
C MET A 503 -16.62 -8.73 -32.25
N GLN A 504 -16.06 -9.62 -33.07
CA GLN A 504 -16.83 -10.37 -34.06
C GLN A 504 -17.78 -11.40 -33.41
N GLU A 505 -17.30 -12.13 -32.41
CA GLU A 505 -18.13 -13.04 -31.61
C GLU A 505 -19.29 -12.30 -30.93
N ILE A 506 -19.01 -11.14 -30.31
CA ILE A 506 -20.04 -10.29 -29.70
C ILE A 506 -21.12 -9.95 -30.73
N TYR A 507 -20.73 -9.50 -31.92
CA TYR A 507 -21.68 -9.19 -32.97
C TYR A 507 -22.52 -10.40 -33.39
N PHE A 508 -21.87 -11.56 -33.55
CA PHE A 508 -22.54 -12.81 -33.91
C PHE A 508 -23.60 -13.19 -32.86
N HIS A 509 -23.24 -13.17 -31.57
CA HIS A 509 -24.14 -13.52 -30.48
C HIS A 509 -25.28 -12.51 -30.30
N LEU A 510 -24.98 -11.20 -30.36
CA LEU A 510 -26.01 -10.15 -30.34
C LEU A 510 -27.02 -10.30 -31.49
N SER A 511 -26.56 -10.66 -32.70
CA SER A 511 -27.45 -10.82 -33.87
C SER A 511 -28.33 -12.08 -33.78
N ASN A 512 -27.93 -13.07 -32.98
CA ASN A 512 -28.64 -14.34 -32.84
C ASN A 512 -29.43 -14.46 -31.52
N ALA A 513 -29.20 -13.58 -30.56
CA ALA A 513 -29.90 -13.57 -29.28
C ALA A 513 -31.42 -13.35 -29.44
N ASP A 514 -32.21 -13.99 -28.58
CA ASP A 514 -33.67 -13.78 -28.50
C ASP A 514 -34.04 -12.77 -27.42
N GLU A 515 -33.17 -12.58 -26.43
CA GLU A 515 -33.31 -11.63 -25.34
C GLU A 515 -31.94 -11.03 -24.99
N LEU A 516 -31.89 -9.71 -24.77
CA LEU A 516 -30.74 -9.00 -24.22
C LEU A 516 -31.05 -8.57 -22.79
N ILE A 517 -30.05 -8.71 -21.91
CA ILE A 517 -30.14 -8.29 -20.52
C ILE A 517 -28.90 -7.47 -20.21
N PHE A 518 -29.12 -6.18 -20.00
CA PHE A 518 -28.08 -5.25 -19.59
C PHE A 518 -28.09 -5.15 -18.07
N ILE A 519 -26.93 -5.35 -17.44
CA ILE A 519 -26.78 -5.33 -15.98
C ILE A 519 -25.72 -4.28 -15.64
N GLY A 520 -26.14 -3.20 -14.98
CA GLY A 520 -25.21 -2.17 -14.50
C GLY A 520 -24.48 -1.38 -15.60
N TYR A 521 -24.92 -1.46 -16.85
CA TYR A 521 -24.29 -0.76 -17.97
C TYR A 521 -25.04 0.53 -18.30
N SER A 522 -24.39 1.68 -18.17
CA SER A 522 -25.01 2.98 -18.46
C SER A 522 -25.17 3.29 -19.96
N LEU A 523 -24.59 2.44 -20.83
CA LEU A 523 -24.54 2.61 -22.29
C LEU A 523 -24.10 4.03 -22.69
N PRO A 524 -22.93 4.50 -22.20
CA PRO A 524 -22.50 5.87 -22.39
C PRO A 524 -22.28 6.18 -23.88
N ILE A 525 -22.47 7.45 -24.27
CA ILE A 525 -22.33 7.89 -25.66
C ILE A 525 -20.91 7.65 -26.20
N SER A 526 -19.89 7.65 -25.33
CA SER A 526 -18.49 7.41 -25.66
C SER A 526 -18.16 5.97 -26.09
N ASP A 527 -19.04 5.00 -25.81
CA ASP A 527 -18.84 3.58 -26.17
C ASP A 527 -19.23 3.30 -27.63
N HIS A 528 -18.65 4.07 -28.55
CA HIS A 528 -19.00 4.03 -29.97
C HIS A 528 -18.95 2.61 -30.58
N ASP A 529 -17.93 1.81 -30.24
CA ASP A 529 -17.74 0.47 -30.81
C ASP A 529 -18.86 -0.51 -30.39
N ILE A 530 -19.21 -0.53 -29.09
CA ILE A 530 -20.29 -1.38 -28.58
C ILE A 530 -21.64 -0.90 -29.10
N ARG A 531 -21.86 0.43 -29.13
CA ARG A 531 -23.08 1.02 -29.68
C ARG A 531 -23.26 0.67 -31.16
N GLU A 532 -22.19 0.69 -31.97
CA GLU A 532 -22.23 0.26 -33.37
C GLU A 532 -22.69 -1.21 -33.48
N LEU A 533 -22.10 -2.11 -32.69
CA LEU A 533 -22.48 -3.52 -32.70
C LEU A 533 -23.95 -3.74 -32.34
N LEU A 534 -24.43 -3.05 -31.30
CA LEU A 534 -25.83 -3.11 -30.87
C LEU A 534 -26.79 -2.60 -31.95
N ILE A 535 -26.49 -1.46 -32.58
CA ILE A 535 -27.31 -0.91 -33.68
C ILE A 535 -27.38 -1.89 -34.85
N LYS A 536 -26.23 -2.48 -35.24
CA LYS A 536 -26.18 -3.45 -36.34
C LYS A 536 -26.97 -4.72 -36.01
N ALA A 537 -26.83 -5.25 -34.80
CA ALA A 537 -27.57 -6.43 -34.36
C ALA A 537 -29.09 -6.15 -34.29
N TYR A 538 -29.49 -5.00 -33.73
CA TYR A 538 -30.90 -4.59 -33.65
C TYR A 538 -31.54 -4.41 -35.02
N SER A 539 -30.78 -3.91 -36.01
CA SER A 539 -31.28 -3.77 -37.40
C SER A 539 -31.68 -5.12 -38.03
N ILE A 540 -31.11 -6.23 -37.56
CA ILE A 540 -31.43 -7.60 -38.01
C ILE A 540 -32.57 -8.18 -37.18
N LYS A 541 -32.61 -7.91 -35.86
CA LYS A 541 -33.65 -8.38 -34.93
C LYS A 541 -34.38 -7.21 -34.24
N PRO A 542 -35.24 -6.45 -34.95
CA PRO A 542 -35.93 -5.29 -34.38
C PRO A 542 -36.99 -5.63 -33.32
N LYS A 543 -37.28 -6.92 -33.11
CA LYS A 543 -38.25 -7.40 -32.12
C LYS A 543 -37.59 -8.08 -30.92
N ILE A 544 -36.27 -7.96 -30.77
CA ILE A 544 -35.53 -8.56 -29.65
C ILE A 544 -36.04 -8.00 -28.33
N LYS A 545 -36.22 -8.85 -27.32
CA LYS A 545 -36.63 -8.38 -25.99
C LYS A 545 -35.41 -7.81 -25.26
N VAL A 546 -35.52 -6.59 -24.73
CA VAL A 546 -34.42 -5.93 -24.01
C VAL A 546 -34.84 -5.66 -22.57
N ASN A 547 -34.07 -6.16 -21.61
CA ASN A 547 -34.22 -5.86 -20.19
C ASN A 547 -33.00 -5.08 -19.71
N VAL A 548 -33.21 -3.98 -19.01
CA VAL A 548 -32.16 -3.08 -18.53
C VAL A 548 -32.27 -2.99 -17.02
N ILE A 549 -31.25 -3.48 -16.32
CA ILE A 549 -31.19 -3.55 -14.86
C ILE A 549 -30.15 -2.53 -14.37
N LEU A 550 -30.63 -1.46 -13.77
CA LEU A 550 -29.82 -0.35 -13.26
C LEU A 550 -30.24 -0.02 -11.82
N LYS A 551 -29.37 0.68 -11.08
CA LYS A 551 -29.69 1.18 -9.75
C LYS A 551 -29.65 2.70 -9.78
N SER A 552 -30.82 3.33 -9.67
CA SER A 552 -30.90 4.79 -9.50
C SER A 552 -32.15 5.16 -8.72
N SER A 553 -32.00 6.10 -7.78
CA SER A 553 -33.11 6.71 -7.05
C SER A 553 -33.47 8.10 -7.59
N SER A 554 -32.74 8.62 -8.59
CA SER A 554 -32.89 9.97 -9.11
C SER A 554 -33.67 9.98 -10.42
N ASP A 555 -34.79 10.71 -10.48
CA ASP A 555 -35.62 10.76 -11.70
C ASP A 555 -34.89 11.42 -12.88
N THR A 556 -33.98 12.36 -12.62
CA THR A 556 -33.18 12.99 -13.68
C THR A 556 -32.21 11.99 -14.30
N GLU A 557 -31.53 11.20 -13.47
CA GLU A 557 -30.59 10.17 -13.93
C GLU A 557 -31.32 9.03 -14.64
N LYS A 558 -32.49 8.60 -14.14
CA LYS A 558 -33.34 7.62 -14.82
C LYS A 558 -33.73 8.09 -16.22
N THR A 559 -34.08 9.37 -16.37
CA THR A 559 -34.46 9.95 -17.66
C THR A 559 -33.27 9.94 -18.63
N GLU A 560 -32.09 10.34 -18.17
CA GLU A 560 -30.85 10.32 -18.95
C GLU A 560 -30.46 8.91 -19.41
N LEU A 561 -30.44 7.95 -18.47
CA LEU A 561 -30.13 6.55 -18.76
C LEU A 561 -31.16 5.93 -19.71
N THR A 562 -32.44 6.25 -19.54
CA THR A 562 -33.49 5.81 -20.49
C THR A 562 -33.17 6.32 -21.89
N HIS A 563 -32.80 7.60 -22.01
CA HIS A 563 -32.45 8.20 -23.29
C HIS A 563 -31.26 7.51 -23.98
N HIS A 564 -30.25 7.07 -23.21
CA HIS A 564 -29.11 6.32 -23.77
C HIS A 564 -29.55 5.03 -24.48
N TYR A 565 -30.50 4.30 -23.92
CA TYR A 565 -31.02 3.06 -24.51
C TYR A 565 -32.04 3.32 -25.62
N SER A 566 -32.95 4.28 -25.44
CA SER A 566 -33.92 4.67 -26.47
C SER A 566 -33.26 5.28 -27.72
N SER A 567 -32.01 5.72 -27.61
CA SER A 567 -31.22 6.16 -28.78
C SER A 567 -30.78 5.00 -29.70
N ILE A 568 -30.93 3.74 -29.28
CA ILE A 568 -30.59 2.54 -30.05
C ILE A 568 -31.83 1.66 -30.27
N PHE A 569 -32.61 1.43 -29.21
CA PHE A 569 -33.75 0.51 -29.21
C PHE A 569 -35.07 1.27 -29.18
N ASP A 570 -36.11 0.72 -29.81
CA ASP A 570 -37.44 1.29 -29.69
C ASP A 570 -38.00 1.08 -28.28
N ASP A 571 -38.73 2.07 -27.76
CA ASP A 571 -39.34 2.00 -26.41
C ASP A 571 -40.24 0.76 -26.22
N SER A 572 -40.79 0.21 -27.31
CA SER A 572 -41.65 -0.97 -27.28
C SER A 572 -40.94 -2.28 -26.88
N VAL A 573 -39.61 -2.34 -26.99
CA VAL A 573 -38.82 -3.53 -26.65
C VAL A 573 -38.06 -3.39 -25.33
N LEU A 574 -38.02 -2.18 -24.76
CA LEU A 574 -37.25 -1.85 -23.56
C LEU A 574 -38.05 -2.10 -22.27
N ASN A 575 -37.43 -2.80 -21.33
CA ASN A 575 -37.97 -3.04 -19.99
C ASN A 575 -36.95 -2.62 -18.95
N PHE A 576 -37.23 -1.57 -18.17
CA PHE A 576 -36.32 -1.04 -17.15
C PHE A 576 -36.64 -1.57 -15.76
N HIS A 577 -35.61 -1.93 -15.02
CA HIS A 577 -35.65 -2.32 -13.61
C HIS A 577 -34.65 -1.44 -12.84
N TRP A 578 -35.14 -0.67 -11.84
CA TRP A 578 -34.36 0.38 -11.17
C TRP A 578 -33.87 0.02 -9.76
N ASP A 579 -34.19 -1.18 -9.28
CA ASP A 579 -33.84 -1.66 -7.94
C ASP A 579 -32.39 -2.18 -7.83
N GLY A 580 -31.65 -2.17 -8.94
CA GLY A 580 -30.37 -2.84 -9.09
C GLY A 580 -30.51 -4.34 -9.36
N PHE A 581 -29.38 -4.98 -9.67
CA PHE A 581 -29.28 -6.43 -9.88
C PHE A 581 -29.37 -7.17 -8.55
#